data_AF-A0A4U1IVF3-F1
#
_entry.id   AF-A0A4U1IVF3-F1
#
_cell.length_a   1.000
_cell.length_b   1.000
_cell.length_c   1.000
_cell.angle_alpha   90.00
_cell.angle_beta   90.00
_cell.angle_gamma   90.00
#
_symmetry.space_group_name_H-M   'P 1'
#
loop_
_entity.id
_entity.type
_entity.pdbx_description
1 polymer ?
#
loop_
_entity_poly.entity_id
_entity_poly.type
_entity_poly.pdbx_seq_one_letter_code
_entity_poly.pdbx_strand_id
1 'polypeptide(L)'
;MTSGRIILLATLASGLLGFAAAESAEPTRMPGPAPAARTAHAAEENARCEGCHADIAAEWRASLHKKAHDDPAYQRALAIEPLPFCRGCHAPEADPMRDPPPDLGALGVACTSCHGDSSRVLAAPRETQRIAPHPVVRAAAFASASACAACHEFSFPDPDRRFTPLFMQTTASEHRASPFAGASCAECHMPLVGEGTSKHRSHVFSASRDPALLRAAARITATRAGAGTVEVRIEPLALGHAFPTGDLFRRLTIRAEAVGPEQNVLSEDTRYLSRRFGRGKGRDGHSIKVLTGDDRVMPGAPSVITLSLGEKAKPAPILWQVTYERVEHPIEESSDLAVVEGEVVLAEGALAPP
;
A
#
# COMPACT_ATOMS: atom_id res chain seq x y z
N MET A 1 35.67 -30.45 -84.72
CA MET A 1 36.57 -29.63 -83.88
C MET A 1 35.76 -29.15 -82.68
N THR A 2 36.32 -29.33 -81.51
CA THR A 2 35.67 -29.52 -80.20
C THR A 2 35.10 -28.25 -79.57
N SER A 3 33.80 -28.25 -79.27
CA SER A 3 33.14 -27.26 -78.42
C SER A 3 33.41 -27.57 -76.94
N GLY A 4 34.28 -26.78 -76.31
CA GLY A 4 34.54 -26.81 -74.87
C GLY A 4 33.45 -26.08 -74.10
N ARG A 5 32.71 -26.81 -73.24
CA ARG A 5 31.80 -26.26 -72.24
C ARG A 5 32.61 -25.80 -71.02
N ILE A 6 32.46 -24.54 -70.64
CA ILE A 6 33.00 -23.97 -69.40
C ILE A 6 32.11 -24.44 -68.24
N ILE A 7 32.69 -25.21 -67.32
CA ILE A 7 32.06 -25.61 -66.06
C ILE A 7 32.39 -24.53 -65.02
N LEU A 8 31.37 -23.79 -64.58
CA LEU A 8 31.47 -22.85 -63.47
C LEU A 8 31.29 -23.63 -62.16
N LEU A 9 32.38 -23.88 -61.44
CA LEU A 9 32.33 -24.42 -60.07
C LEU A 9 31.88 -23.32 -59.11
N ALA A 10 30.66 -23.44 -58.58
CA ALA A 10 30.19 -22.65 -57.45
C ALA A 10 30.71 -23.28 -56.15
N THR A 11 31.62 -22.59 -55.46
CA THR A 11 32.08 -22.93 -54.12
C THR A 11 31.01 -22.55 -53.08
N LEU A 12 30.28 -23.55 -52.57
CA LEU A 12 29.41 -23.39 -51.39
C LEU A 12 30.28 -23.28 -50.13
N ALA A 13 30.42 -22.07 -49.59
CA ALA A 13 30.96 -21.85 -48.26
C ALA A 13 29.88 -22.17 -47.22
N SER A 14 29.99 -23.33 -46.58
CA SER A 14 29.16 -23.72 -45.44
C SER A 14 29.54 -22.89 -44.21
N GLY A 15 28.85 -21.77 -44.01
CA GLY A 15 28.91 -21.00 -42.77
C GLY A 15 28.12 -21.70 -41.66
N LEU A 16 28.83 -22.34 -40.73
CA LEU A 16 28.29 -22.77 -39.44
C LEU A 16 27.94 -21.51 -38.62
N LEU A 17 26.70 -21.04 -38.76
CA LEU A 17 26.10 -20.09 -37.81
C LEU A 17 25.85 -20.84 -36.50
N GLY A 18 26.79 -20.73 -35.58
CA GLY A 18 26.59 -21.11 -34.18
C GLY A 18 25.50 -20.22 -33.60
N PHE A 19 24.29 -20.75 -33.46
CA PHE A 19 23.28 -20.18 -32.59
C PHE A 19 23.78 -20.34 -31.15
N ALA A 20 24.38 -19.28 -30.61
CA ALA A 20 24.50 -19.14 -29.17
C ALA A 20 23.09 -19.15 -28.61
N ALA A 21 22.72 -20.24 -27.93
CA ALA A 21 21.50 -20.30 -27.15
C ALA A 21 21.59 -19.15 -26.13
N ALA A 22 20.73 -18.16 -26.27
CA ALA A 22 20.50 -17.20 -25.20
C ALA A 22 20.00 -18.01 -24.00
N GLU A 23 20.86 -18.20 -23.00
CA GLU A 23 20.42 -18.65 -21.69
C GLU A 23 19.28 -17.73 -21.28
N SER A 24 18.09 -18.30 -21.16
CA SER A 24 16.93 -17.61 -20.63
C SER A 24 17.26 -17.25 -19.18
N ALA A 25 17.77 -16.04 -18.96
CA ALA A 25 18.00 -15.53 -17.62
C ALA A 25 16.67 -15.61 -16.86
N GLU A 26 16.62 -16.37 -15.78
CA GLU A 26 15.43 -16.43 -14.94
C GLU A 26 15.01 -15.01 -14.55
N PRO A 27 13.71 -14.68 -14.67
CA PRO A 27 13.23 -13.36 -14.31
C PRO A 27 13.57 -13.09 -12.84
N THR A 28 14.19 -11.93 -12.58
CA THR A 28 14.57 -11.56 -11.22
C THR A 28 13.32 -11.48 -10.35
N ARG A 29 13.26 -12.34 -9.33
CA ARG A 29 12.14 -12.39 -8.37
C ARG A 29 12.04 -11.07 -7.60
N MET A 30 10.86 -10.47 -7.59
CA MET A 30 10.57 -9.27 -6.79
C MET A 30 10.29 -9.65 -5.32
N PRO A 31 10.46 -8.70 -4.39
CA PRO A 31 10.12 -8.90 -2.99
C PRO A 31 8.66 -9.29 -2.81
N GLY A 32 8.40 -10.06 -1.78
CA GLY A 32 7.07 -10.45 -1.40
C GLY A 32 7.03 -11.22 -0.09
N PRO A 33 5.83 -11.67 0.29
CA PRO A 33 5.62 -12.41 1.51
C PRO A 33 6.50 -13.66 1.55
N ALA A 34 7.00 -14.00 2.74
CA ALA A 34 7.83 -15.17 2.92
C ALA A 34 6.97 -16.44 2.94
N PRO A 35 7.19 -17.41 2.04
CA PRO A 35 6.51 -18.70 2.09
C PRO A 35 7.14 -19.65 3.13
N ALA A 36 8.36 -19.35 3.58
CA ALA A 36 9.15 -20.10 4.55
C ALA A 36 10.23 -19.16 5.12
N ALA A 37 10.93 -19.58 6.18
CA ALA A 37 12.09 -18.86 6.70
C ALA A 37 13.13 -18.63 5.59
N ARG A 38 13.66 -17.40 5.50
CA ARG A 38 14.59 -17.03 4.41
C ARG A 38 16.01 -17.52 4.67
N THR A 39 16.60 -17.19 5.81
CA THR A 39 17.94 -17.64 6.21
C THR A 39 18.03 -17.81 7.73
N ALA A 40 18.96 -18.66 8.21
CA ALA A 40 19.21 -18.83 9.63
C ALA A 40 19.93 -17.62 10.28
N HIS A 41 20.48 -16.70 9.47
CA HIS A 41 21.30 -15.57 9.91
C HIS A 41 20.71 -14.21 9.49
N ALA A 42 19.38 -14.14 9.28
CA ALA A 42 18.74 -12.94 8.75
C ALA A 42 18.97 -11.68 9.61
N ALA A 43 18.97 -11.82 10.95
CA ALA A 43 19.25 -10.72 11.86
C ALA A 43 20.68 -10.19 11.73
N GLU A 44 21.67 -11.08 11.70
CA GLU A 44 23.07 -10.70 11.50
C GLU A 44 23.28 -10.04 10.15
N GLU A 45 22.59 -10.53 9.12
CA GLU A 45 22.68 -9.99 7.77
C GLU A 45 22.09 -8.60 7.66
N ASN A 46 20.92 -8.37 8.24
CA ASN A 46 20.33 -7.04 8.31
C ASN A 46 21.26 -6.06 9.04
N ALA A 47 21.83 -6.48 10.17
CA ALA A 47 22.77 -5.67 10.94
C ALA A 47 24.02 -5.29 10.13
N ARG A 48 24.51 -6.16 9.23
CA ARG A 48 25.61 -5.83 8.30
C ARG A 48 25.23 -4.70 7.35
N CYS A 49 24.00 -4.69 6.83
CA CYS A 49 23.51 -3.58 6.00
C CYS A 49 23.51 -2.26 6.78
N GLU A 50 22.98 -2.29 8.00
CA GLU A 50 22.86 -1.11 8.86
C GLU A 50 24.23 -0.51 9.23
N GLY A 51 25.27 -1.34 9.36
CA GLY A 51 26.64 -0.88 9.66
C GLY A 51 27.26 -0.01 8.57
N CYS A 52 26.89 -0.20 7.30
CA CYS A 52 27.40 0.59 6.17
C CYS A 52 26.40 1.65 5.67
N HIS A 53 25.11 1.45 5.88
CA HIS A 53 24.03 2.31 5.38
C HIS A 53 23.28 3.00 6.52
N ALA A 54 24.01 3.73 7.37
CA ALA A 54 23.49 4.30 8.62
C ALA A 54 22.26 5.21 8.43
N ASP A 55 22.27 6.09 7.42
CA ASP A 55 21.14 7.01 7.15
C ASP A 55 19.88 6.23 6.77
N ILE A 56 20.01 5.32 5.79
CA ILE A 56 18.92 4.44 5.34
C ILE A 56 18.41 3.57 6.50
N ALA A 57 19.31 3.06 7.34
CA ALA A 57 18.96 2.26 8.51
C ALA A 57 18.16 3.08 9.53
N ALA A 58 18.54 4.34 9.77
CA ALA A 58 17.80 5.23 10.66
C ALA A 58 16.38 5.51 10.13
N GLU A 59 16.24 5.75 8.83
CA GLU A 59 14.95 5.93 8.17
C GLU A 59 14.07 4.68 8.28
N TRP A 60 14.61 3.52 7.93
CA TRP A 60 13.92 2.24 8.05
C TRP A 60 13.48 1.97 9.49
N ARG A 61 14.35 2.20 10.48
CA ARG A 61 14.02 2.01 11.90
C ARG A 61 12.82 2.86 12.35
N ALA A 62 12.63 4.03 11.75
CA ALA A 62 11.49 4.90 12.04
C ALA A 62 10.18 4.45 11.37
N SER A 63 10.28 3.64 10.30
CA SER A 63 9.17 3.25 9.43
C SER A 63 8.19 2.26 10.05
N LEU A 64 7.02 2.12 9.41
CA LEU A 64 6.05 1.06 9.70
C LEU A 64 6.51 -0.31 9.20
N HIS A 65 7.41 -0.38 8.21
CA HIS A 65 8.00 -1.65 7.77
C HIS A 65 8.82 -2.29 8.88
N LYS A 66 9.67 -1.52 9.57
CA LYS A 66 10.39 -2.00 10.76
C LYS A 66 9.45 -2.47 11.87
N LYS A 67 8.32 -1.78 12.04
CA LYS A 67 7.34 -2.06 13.08
C LYS A 67 6.28 -3.07 12.64
N ALA A 68 6.40 -3.68 11.45
CA ALA A 68 5.31 -4.42 10.85
C ALA A 68 4.81 -5.55 11.77
N HIS A 69 5.70 -6.32 12.39
CA HIS A 69 5.33 -7.32 13.38
C HIS A 69 4.96 -6.70 14.74
N ASP A 70 5.78 -5.79 15.26
CA ASP A 70 5.60 -5.30 16.64
C ASP A 70 4.49 -4.26 16.81
N ASP A 71 3.87 -3.82 15.72
CA ASP A 71 2.81 -2.83 15.76
C ASP A 71 1.64 -3.32 16.63
N PRO A 72 1.24 -2.55 17.67
CA PRO A 72 0.20 -3.00 18.58
C PRO A 72 -1.14 -3.30 17.91
N ALA A 73 -1.50 -2.57 16.85
CA ALA A 73 -2.74 -2.81 16.14
C ALA A 73 -2.69 -4.12 15.36
N TYR A 74 -1.56 -4.39 14.71
CA TYR A 74 -1.32 -5.67 14.08
C TYR A 74 -1.34 -6.83 15.09
N GLN A 75 -0.67 -6.68 16.23
CA GLN A 75 -0.63 -7.74 17.25
C GLN A 75 -2.03 -8.07 17.80
N ARG A 76 -2.89 -7.06 17.99
CA ARG A 76 -4.30 -7.29 18.37
C ARG A 76 -5.08 -8.04 17.30
N ALA A 77 -4.92 -7.67 16.02
CA ALA A 77 -5.56 -8.38 14.92
C ALA A 77 -5.04 -9.82 14.76
N LEU A 78 -3.72 -10.03 14.89
CA LEU A 78 -3.09 -11.34 14.81
C LEU A 78 -3.53 -12.26 15.96
N ALA A 79 -3.77 -11.72 17.16
CA ALA A 79 -4.28 -12.51 18.29
C ALA A 79 -5.68 -13.09 18.02
N ILE A 80 -6.47 -12.47 17.14
CA ILE A 80 -7.80 -12.93 16.73
C ILE A 80 -7.70 -13.89 15.54
N GLU A 81 -6.85 -13.59 14.56
CA GLU A 81 -6.60 -14.43 13.39
C GLU A 81 -5.09 -14.71 13.21
N PRO A 82 -4.50 -15.67 13.94
CA PRO A 82 -3.06 -15.94 13.97
C PRO A 82 -2.57 -16.73 12.74
N LEU A 83 -2.91 -16.26 11.55
CA LEU A 83 -2.68 -16.95 10.30
C LEU A 83 -1.22 -16.80 9.83
N PRO A 84 -0.60 -17.88 9.30
CA PRO A 84 0.71 -17.80 8.65
C PRO A 84 0.79 -16.76 7.54
N PHE A 85 -0.32 -16.58 6.82
CA PHE A 85 -0.48 -15.53 5.82
C PHE A 85 -0.08 -14.14 6.35
N CYS A 86 -0.56 -13.77 7.54
CA CYS A 86 -0.28 -12.48 8.17
C CYS A 86 1.22 -12.34 8.49
N ARG A 87 1.84 -13.38 9.03
CA ARG A 87 3.27 -13.39 9.40
C ARG A 87 4.17 -13.32 8.17
N GLY A 88 3.78 -13.92 7.05
CA GLY A 88 4.54 -13.86 5.80
C GLY A 88 4.80 -12.44 5.30
N CYS A 89 3.87 -11.51 5.55
CA CYS A 89 4.04 -10.09 5.21
C CYS A 89 4.68 -9.27 6.34
N HIS A 90 4.38 -9.57 7.61
CA HIS A 90 4.75 -8.72 8.75
C HIS A 90 6.06 -9.12 9.45
N ALA A 91 6.50 -10.37 9.31
CA ALA A 91 7.79 -10.88 9.79
C ALA A 91 8.44 -11.79 8.72
N PRO A 92 8.69 -11.30 7.50
CA PRO A 92 9.15 -12.11 6.35
C PRO A 92 10.51 -12.79 6.52
N GLU A 93 11.30 -12.45 7.54
CA GLU A 93 12.56 -13.16 7.81
C GLU A 93 12.35 -14.44 8.63
N ALA A 94 11.19 -14.61 9.27
CA ALA A 94 10.85 -15.77 10.09
C ALA A 94 10.04 -16.83 9.33
N ASP A 95 9.92 -18.03 9.92
CA ASP A 95 8.99 -19.05 9.46
C ASP A 95 7.54 -18.58 9.74
N PRO A 96 6.70 -18.35 8.71
CA PRO A 96 5.33 -17.87 8.92
C PRO A 96 4.45 -18.89 9.64
N MET A 97 4.83 -20.17 9.67
CA MET A 97 4.06 -21.24 10.32
C MET A 97 4.18 -21.22 11.85
N ARG A 98 5.06 -20.39 12.40
CA ARG A 98 5.35 -20.31 13.83
C ARG A 98 5.32 -18.86 14.29
N ASP A 99 5.20 -18.66 15.59
CA ASP A 99 5.46 -17.34 16.14
C ASP A 99 6.94 -17.00 15.92
N PRO A 100 7.24 -15.79 15.40
CA PRO A 100 8.60 -15.45 15.08
C PRO A 100 9.42 -15.35 16.37
N PRO A 101 10.68 -15.84 16.37
CA PRO A 101 11.64 -15.51 17.41
C PRO A 101 11.71 -13.99 17.63
N PRO A 102 11.90 -13.50 18.87
CA PRO A 102 11.83 -12.06 19.16
C PRO A 102 12.76 -11.18 18.31
N ASP A 103 13.96 -11.65 17.99
CA ASP A 103 14.91 -10.95 17.15
C ASP A 103 14.44 -10.84 15.68
N LEU A 104 13.89 -11.92 15.12
CA LEU A 104 13.35 -11.93 13.75
C LEU A 104 12.01 -11.20 13.63
N GLY A 105 11.14 -11.33 14.64
CA GLY A 105 9.90 -10.56 14.73
C GLY A 105 10.20 -9.06 14.79
N ALA A 106 11.16 -8.68 15.64
CA ALA A 106 11.60 -7.30 15.75
C ALA A 106 12.16 -6.74 14.44
N LEU A 107 12.66 -7.53 13.49
CA LEU A 107 13.08 -6.97 12.19
C LEU A 107 11.90 -6.41 11.37
N GLY A 108 10.68 -6.92 11.57
CA GLY A 108 9.57 -6.60 10.69
C GLY A 108 9.90 -6.91 9.23
N VAL A 109 9.56 -6.01 8.32
CA VAL A 109 10.05 -6.03 6.93
C VAL A 109 11.45 -5.42 6.88
N ALA A 110 12.45 -6.30 6.88
CA ALA A 110 13.87 -5.99 6.96
C ALA A 110 14.46 -5.45 5.64
N CYS A 111 15.71 -4.98 5.68
CA CYS A 111 16.47 -4.65 4.47
C CYS A 111 16.53 -5.85 3.52
N THR A 112 16.82 -7.05 4.06
CA THR A 112 16.90 -8.31 3.33
C THR A 112 15.56 -8.79 2.79
N SER A 113 14.45 -8.36 3.40
CA SER A 113 13.10 -8.68 2.93
C SER A 113 12.84 -8.10 1.54
N CYS A 114 13.33 -6.88 1.30
CA CYS A 114 13.18 -6.14 0.05
C CYS A 114 14.38 -6.24 -0.89
N HIS A 115 15.60 -6.25 -0.37
CA HIS A 115 16.80 -6.21 -1.19
C HIS A 115 17.44 -7.60 -1.41
N GLY A 116 16.97 -8.64 -0.74
CA GLY A 116 17.66 -9.92 -0.71
C GLY A 116 18.90 -9.86 0.18
N ASP A 117 19.72 -10.90 0.11
CA ASP A 117 20.92 -11.05 0.93
C ASP A 117 22.16 -10.42 0.26
N SER A 118 23.27 -10.40 1.00
CA SER A 118 24.56 -9.85 0.56
C SER A 118 25.20 -10.57 -0.63
N SER A 119 24.74 -11.78 -0.98
CA SER A 119 25.19 -12.48 -2.20
C SER A 119 24.54 -11.94 -3.46
N ARG A 120 23.33 -11.35 -3.34
CA ARG A 120 22.55 -10.87 -4.47
C ARG A 120 21.62 -9.72 -4.07
N VAL A 121 22.19 -8.52 -3.89
CA VAL A 121 21.42 -7.32 -3.49
C VAL A 121 20.67 -6.73 -4.68
N LEU A 122 19.34 -6.75 -4.62
CA LEU A 122 18.46 -6.15 -5.61
C LEU A 122 18.45 -4.61 -5.49
N ALA A 123 18.55 -3.91 -6.60
CA ALA A 123 18.50 -2.44 -6.63
C ALA A 123 17.85 -1.90 -7.91
N ALA A 124 17.40 -0.65 -7.85
CA ALA A 124 16.91 0.06 -9.03
C ALA A 124 18.07 0.34 -10.01
N PRO A 125 17.80 0.40 -11.33
CA PRO A 125 18.77 0.93 -12.29
C PRO A 125 19.16 2.37 -11.93
N ARG A 126 20.41 2.75 -12.18
CA ARG A 126 20.91 4.12 -12.01
C ARG A 126 21.88 4.44 -13.15
N GLU A 127 21.93 5.71 -13.55
CA GLU A 127 22.80 6.18 -14.64
C GLU A 127 24.28 5.96 -14.34
N THR A 128 24.72 6.27 -13.11
CA THR A 128 26.13 6.15 -12.70
C THR A 128 26.37 4.97 -11.77
N GLN A 129 27.23 4.04 -12.18
CA GLN A 129 27.59 2.90 -11.35
C GLN A 129 28.70 3.28 -10.36
N ARG A 130 28.35 3.39 -9.07
CA ARG A 130 29.33 3.32 -7.97
C ARG A 130 29.73 1.86 -7.72
N ILE A 131 31.01 1.62 -7.48
CA ILE A 131 31.51 0.33 -7.00
C ILE A 131 30.87 0.05 -5.63
N ALA A 132 30.24 -1.12 -5.50
CA ALA A 132 29.71 -1.61 -4.23
C ALA A 132 30.61 -2.74 -3.71
N PRO A 133 30.83 -2.85 -2.40
CA PRO A 133 31.65 -3.92 -1.82
C PRO A 133 30.95 -5.29 -1.84
N HIS A 134 29.69 -5.35 -2.28
CA HIS A 134 28.89 -6.56 -2.43
C HIS A 134 28.23 -6.60 -3.81
N PRO A 135 27.88 -7.79 -4.34
CA PRO A 135 27.15 -7.93 -5.60
C PRO A 135 25.83 -7.16 -5.60
N VAL A 136 25.52 -6.50 -6.72
CA VAL A 136 24.27 -5.75 -6.92
C VAL A 136 23.63 -6.19 -8.23
N VAL A 137 22.36 -6.58 -8.16
CA VAL A 137 21.53 -6.90 -9.32
C VAL A 137 20.57 -5.75 -9.56
N ARG A 138 20.68 -5.14 -10.74
CA ARG A 138 19.80 -4.03 -11.12
C ARG A 138 18.66 -4.54 -11.98
N ALA A 139 17.43 -4.31 -11.55
CA ALA A 139 16.24 -4.75 -12.27
C ALA A 139 15.27 -3.58 -12.46
N ALA A 140 14.83 -3.34 -13.69
CA ALA A 140 13.82 -2.33 -13.99
C ALA A 140 12.49 -2.58 -13.23
N ALA A 141 12.14 -3.85 -13.03
CA ALA A 141 10.99 -4.24 -12.21
C ALA A 141 11.10 -3.72 -10.75
N PHE A 142 12.30 -3.68 -10.18
CA PHE A 142 12.49 -3.16 -8.82
C PHE A 142 12.32 -1.63 -8.74
N ALA A 143 12.41 -0.93 -9.87
CA ALA A 143 12.12 0.50 -9.97
C ALA A 143 10.64 0.79 -10.31
N SER A 144 9.77 -0.22 -10.32
CA SER A 144 8.35 -0.08 -10.63
C SER A 144 7.47 -0.50 -9.45
N ALA A 145 6.15 -0.36 -9.59
CA ALA A 145 5.18 -0.84 -8.60
C ALA A 145 5.32 -2.36 -8.28
N SER A 146 5.97 -3.13 -9.14
CA SER A 146 6.18 -4.57 -8.91
C SER A 146 7.05 -4.88 -7.69
N ALA A 147 7.89 -3.93 -7.25
CA ALA A 147 8.69 -4.08 -6.02
C ALA A 147 7.83 -4.15 -4.74
N CYS A 148 6.60 -3.61 -4.79
CA CYS A 148 5.70 -3.46 -3.64
C CYS A 148 4.47 -4.37 -3.75
N ALA A 149 4.04 -4.69 -4.98
CA ALA A 149 2.73 -5.27 -5.26
C ALA A 149 2.45 -6.59 -4.52
N ALA A 150 3.45 -7.46 -4.33
CA ALA A 150 3.22 -8.77 -3.71
C ALA A 150 2.82 -8.69 -2.23
N CYS A 151 3.20 -7.63 -1.51
CA CYS A 151 2.73 -7.36 -0.15
C CYS A 151 1.54 -6.39 -0.12
N HIS A 152 1.42 -5.51 -1.12
CA HIS A 152 0.42 -4.45 -1.15
C HIS A 152 -0.82 -4.74 -2.02
N GLU A 153 -0.97 -5.97 -2.49
CA GLU A 153 -2.17 -6.46 -3.15
C GLU A 153 -2.33 -7.96 -2.90
N PHE A 154 -3.43 -8.36 -2.26
CA PHE A 154 -3.64 -9.75 -1.88
C PHE A 154 -5.11 -10.08 -1.66
N SER A 155 -5.42 -11.36 -1.85
CA SER A 155 -6.73 -11.95 -1.58
C SER A 155 -6.90 -12.36 -0.12
N PHE A 156 -8.15 -12.51 0.32
CA PHE A 156 -8.42 -13.15 1.61
C PHE A 156 -7.78 -14.55 1.67
N PRO A 157 -7.23 -14.95 2.82
CA PRO A 157 -6.47 -16.21 2.97
C PRO A 157 -7.36 -17.45 3.18
N ASP A 158 -8.48 -17.53 2.44
CA ASP A 158 -9.45 -18.63 2.46
C ASP A 158 -9.84 -19.09 1.04
N PRO A 159 -8.87 -19.32 0.13
CA PRO A 159 -9.15 -19.57 -1.29
C PRO A 159 -10.05 -20.78 -1.53
N ASP A 160 -9.89 -21.85 -0.75
CA ASP A 160 -10.65 -23.09 -0.89
C ASP A 160 -12.15 -22.91 -0.59
N ARG A 161 -12.52 -21.89 0.17
CA ARG A 161 -13.91 -21.58 0.51
C ARG A 161 -14.61 -20.73 -0.55
N ARG A 162 -13.86 -20.10 -1.46
CA ARG A 162 -14.39 -19.06 -2.35
C ARG A 162 -14.65 -19.54 -3.77
N PHE A 163 -15.72 -19.03 -4.37
CA PHE A 163 -15.99 -19.25 -5.78
C PHE A 163 -14.96 -18.57 -6.68
N THR A 164 -14.63 -17.32 -6.35
CA THR A 164 -13.60 -16.52 -6.99
C THR A 164 -12.77 -15.84 -5.91
N PRO A 165 -11.46 -15.61 -6.14
CA PRO A 165 -10.64 -14.83 -5.22
C PRO A 165 -11.27 -13.46 -4.98
N LEU A 166 -11.36 -13.07 -3.71
CA LEU A 166 -11.75 -11.73 -3.30
C LEU A 166 -10.55 -11.03 -2.71
N PHE A 167 -10.25 -9.81 -3.17
CA PHE A 167 -9.13 -9.05 -2.67
C PHE A 167 -9.43 -8.39 -1.32
N MET A 168 -8.58 -8.67 -0.33
CA MET A 168 -8.56 -7.93 0.95
C MET A 168 -7.76 -6.63 0.81
N GLN A 169 -6.89 -6.49 -0.19
CA GLN A 169 -6.21 -5.24 -0.50
C GLN A 169 -6.00 -5.14 -2.01
N THR A 170 -6.31 -3.97 -2.58
CA THR A 170 -6.32 -3.71 -4.04
C THR A 170 -5.44 -2.51 -4.43
N THR A 171 -4.46 -2.14 -3.60
CA THR A 171 -3.68 -0.91 -3.80
C THR A 171 -2.95 -0.88 -5.15
N ALA A 172 -2.36 -2.00 -5.58
CA ALA A 172 -1.65 -2.04 -6.86
C ALA A 172 -2.60 -1.90 -8.06
N SER A 173 -3.78 -2.51 -8.01
CA SER A 173 -4.82 -2.39 -9.04
C SER A 173 -5.44 -1.00 -9.07
N GLU A 174 -5.71 -0.42 -7.90
CA GLU A 174 -6.16 0.98 -7.76
C GLU A 174 -5.14 1.94 -8.39
N HIS A 175 -3.85 1.70 -8.16
CA HIS A 175 -2.79 2.52 -8.71
C HIS A 175 -2.64 2.40 -10.22
N ARG A 176 -2.71 1.16 -10.73
CA ARG A 176 -2.68 0.88 -12.17
C ARG A 176 -3.86 1.51 -12.91
N ALA A 177 -5.00 1.67 -12.25
CA ALA A 177 -6.18 2.33 -12.80
C ALA A 177 -6.16 3.87 -12.62
N SER A 178 -5.20 4.41 -11.88
CA SER A 178 -5.10 5.84 -11.59
C SER A 178 -4.39 6.62 -12.70
N PRO A 179 -4.53 7.96 -12.74
CA PRO A 179 -3.70 8.83 -13.59
C PRO A 179 -2.19 8.70 -13.35
N PHE A 180 -1.77 8.10 -12.24
CA PHE A 180 -0.37 7.92 -11.85
C PHE A 180 0.19 6.53 -12.17
N ALA A 181 -0.50 5.71 -12.97
CA ALA A 181 -0.09 4.33 -13.29
C ALA A 181 1.32 4.19 -13.92
N GLY A 182 1.85 5.27 -14.50
CA GLY A 182 3.21 5.33 -15.04
C GLY A 182 4.30 5.66 -14.01
N ALA A 183 3.93 6.15 -12.82
CA ALA A 183 4.85 6.40 -11.73
C ALA A 183 5.04 5.12 -10.89
N SER A 184 6.19 4.98 -10.26
CA SER A 184 6.45 3.95 -9.26
C SER A 184 5.91 4.38 -7.89
N CYS A 185 5.56 3.41 -7.04
CA CYS A 185 5.19 3.70 -5.65
C CYS A 185 6.31 4.45 -4.90
N ALA A 186 7.57 4.14 -5.23
CA ALA A 186 8.76 4.74 -4.64
C ALA A 186 8.93 6.22 -4.98
N GLU A 187 8.33 6.73 -6.06
CA GLU A 187 8.42 8.16 -6.37
C GLU A 187 7.73 9.04 -5.33
N CYS A 188 6.59 8.59 -4.79
CA CYS A 188 5.84 9.30 -3.75
C CYS A 188 6.22 8.82 -2.34
N HIS A 189 6.33 7.51 -2.10
CA HIS A 189 6.53 6.95 -0.76
C HIS A 189 8.01 6.79 -0.36
N MET A 190 8.93 6.95 -1.30
CA MET A 190 10.38 6.95 -1.05
C MET A 190 11.02 8.16 -1.76
N PRO A 191 10.66 9.41 -1.39
CA PRO A 191 11.16 10.58 -2.08
C PRO A 191 12.69 10.62 -2.06
N LEU A 192 13.29 11.28 -3.06
CA LEU A 192 14.73 11.51 -3.06
C LEU A 192 15.09 12.50 -1.94
N VAL A 193 16.06 12.12 -1.11
CA VAL A 193 16.57 12.90 0.02
C VAL A 193 18.10 12.91 -0.02
N GLY A 194 18.69 13.86 0.73
CA GLY A 194 20.13 14.07 0.75
C GLY A 194 20.67 14.70 -0.53
N GLU A 195 21.97 14.98 -0.54
CA GLU A 195 22.66 15.69 -1.62
C GLU A 195 23.96 14.98 -2.01
N GLY A 196 24.38 15.16 -3.26
CA GLY A 196 25.63 14.60 -3.77
C GLY A 196 25.75 13.08 -3.52
N THR A 197 26.79 12.67 -2.80
CA THR A 197 27.07 11.24 -2.51
C THR A 197 26.14 10.62 -1.47
N SER A 198 25.42 11.45 -0.69
CA SER A 198 24.40 11.04 0.26
C SER A 198 23.01 10.95 -0.35
N LYS A 199 22.83 11.33 -1.63
CA LYS A 199 21.53 11.30 -2.28
C LYS A 199 20.99 9.88 -2.41
N HIS A 200 19.82 9.61 -1.86
CA HIS A 200 19.16 8.30 -1.90
C HIS A 200 17.63 8.43 -1.85
N ARG A 201 16.93 7.31 -2.03
CA ARG A 201 15.47 7.22 -1.85
C ARG A 201 15.20 6.96 -0.36
N SER A 202 14.35 7.76 0.26
CA SER A 202 14.06 7.64 1.69
C SER A 202 13.38 6.31 2.03
N HIS A 203 13.78 5.68 3.14
CA HIS A 203 13.21 4.45 3.68
C HIS A 203 12.31 4.69 4.90
N VAL A 204 11.80 5.91 5.08
CA VAL A 204 10.77 6.20 6.10
C VAL A 204 9.41 5.63 5.69
N PHE A 205 9.16 5.51 4.38
CA PHE A 205 7.90 5.02 3.81
C PHE A 205 6.66 5.78 4.32
N SER A 206 6.71 7.12 4.29
CA SER A 206 5.61 7.97 4.77
C SER A 206 4.26 7.55 4.16
N ALA A 207 3.28 7.34 5.04
CA ALA A 207 1.97 6.78 4.70
C ALA A 207 0.91 7.23 5.73
N SER A 208 0.13 6.29 6.27
CA SER A 208 -1.08 6.54 7.08
C SER A 208 -0.85 7.10 8.49
N ARG A 209 0.41 7.19 8.97
CA ARG A 209 0.75 7.81 10.26
C ARG A 209 1.51 9.13 10.12
N ASP A 210 1.45 9.73 8.94
CA ASP A 210 2.00 11.05 8.64
C ASP A 210 0.85 12.03 8.38
N PRO A 211 0.46 12.85 9.38
CA PRO A 211 -0.65 13.78 9.24
C PRO A 211 -0.45 14.83 8.14
N ALA A 212 0.81 15.22 7.87
CA ALA A 212 1.10 16.21 6.83
C ALA A 212 0.85 15.61 5.44
N LEU A 213 1.32 14.37 5.22
CA LEU A 213 1.05 13.64 3.99
C LEU A 213 -0.46 13.40 3.78
N LEU A 214 -1.17 12.98 4.83
CA LEU A 214 -2.61 12.73 4.76
C LEU A 214 -3.40 13.99 4.40
N ARG A 215 -3.06 15.15 5.00
CA ARG A 215 -3.71 16.43 4.66
C ARG A 215 -3.36 16.93 3.26
N ALA A 216 -2.16 16.62 2.77
CA ALA A 216 -1.73 16.99 1.42
C ALA A 216 -2.39 16.14 0.31
N ALA A 217 -2.99 15.00 0.66
CA ALA A 217 -3.54 14.05 -0.31
C ALA A 217 -4.77 14.59 -1.07
N ALA A 218 -5.58 15.41 -0.42
CA ALA A 218 -6.83 15.93 -0.98
C ALA A 218 -7.13 17.34 -0.46
N ARG A 219 -7.82 18.13 -1.29
CA ARG A 219 -8.44 19.39 -0.83
C ARG A 219 -9.87 19.08 -0.40
N ILE A 220 -10.20 19.45 0.83
CA ILE A 220 -11.52 19.19 1.41
C ILE A 220 -12.18 20.53 1.70
N THR A 221 -13.41 20.70 1.22
CA THR A 221 -14.23 21.89 1.44
C THR A 221 -15.65 21.49 1.78
N ALA A 222 -16.32 22.26 2.63
CA ALA A 222 -17.74 22.10 2.88
C ALA A 222 -18.51 23.36 2.53
N THR A 223 -19.74 23.19 2.04
CA THR A 223 -20.67 24.28 1.76
C THR A 223 -22.05 23.91 2.26
N ARG A 224 -22.85 24.93 2.58
CA ARG A 224 -24.27 24.76 2.89
C ARG A 224 -25.02 24.67 1.55
N ALA A 225 -25.37 23.46 1.11
CA ALA A 225 -26.12 23.22 -0.12
C ALA A 225 -27.63 23.43 0.03
N GLY A 226 -28.10 23.62 1.27
CA GLY A 226 -29.49 23.93 1.59
C GLY A 226 -29.67 24.25 3.06
N ALA A 227 -30.90 24.56 3.43
CA ALA A 227 -31.22 25.05 4.76
C ALA A 227 -30.99 23.98 5.87
N GLY A 228 -30.93 22.70 5.53
CA GLY A 228 -30.57 21.60 6.45
C GLY A 228 -29.55 20.63 5.85
N THR A 229 -28.79 21.07 4.86
CA THR A 229 -27.94 20.19 4.05
C THR A 229 -26.54 20.76 3.93
N VAL A 230 -25.55 19.92 4.23
CA VAL A 230 -24.13 20.22 4.00
C VAL A 230 -23.64 19.35 2.86
N GLU A 231 -22.91 19.96 1.95
CA GLU A 231 -22.15 19.25 0.94
C GLU A 231 -20.67 19.34 1.30
N VAL A 232 -20.02 18.19 1.47
CA VAL A 232 -18.58 18.08 1.65
C VAL A 232 -17.99 17.55 0.34
N ARG A 233 -17.09 18.33 -0.26
CA ARG A 233 -16.35 17.98 -1.45
C ARG A 233 -14.92 17.60 -1.09
N ILE A 234 -14.49 16.42 -1.55
CA ILE A 234 -13.12 15.93 -1.43
C ILE A 234 -12.52 15.85 -2.83
N GLU A 235 -11.59 16.75 -3.14
CA GLU A 235 -10.88 16.84 -4.40
C GLU A 235 -9.53 16.10 -4.29
N PRO A 236 -9.31 14.97 -4.99
CA PRO A 236 -8.02 14.29 -4.98
C PRO A 236 -6.95 15.18 -5.63
N LEU A 237 -5.79 15.34 -4.99
CA LEU A 237 -4.68 16.14 -5.53
C LEU A 237 -3.57 15.24 -6.10
N ALA A 238 -2.91 14.49 -5.24
CA ALA A 238 -1.80 13.61 -5.58
C ALA A 238 -2.08 12.16 -5.17
N LEU A 239 -3.31 11.69 -5.45
CA LEU A 239 -3.75 10.34 -5.09
C LEU A 239 -3.48 9.36 -6.22
N GLY A 240 -2.47 8.53 -6.02
CA GLY A 240 -2.13 7.42 -6.92
C GLY A 240 -2.88 6.13 -6.63
N HIS A 241 -3.88 6.11 -5.75
CA HIS A 241 -4.72 4.95 -5.39
C HIS A 241 -5.94 5.46 -4.61
N ALA A 242 -6.87 4.58 -4.22
CA ALA A 242 -8.02 5.01 -3.42
C ALA A 242 -7.58 5.65 -2.08
N PHE A 243 -8.42 6.48 -1.49
CA PHE A 243 -8.16 7.14 -0.22
C PHE A 243 -9.33 6.93 0.75
N PRO A 244 -9.13 6.15 1.82
CA PRO A 244 -7.93 5.36 2.16
C PRO A 244 -7.73 4.11 1.29
N THR A 245 -6.49 3.79 0.90
CA THR A 245 -6.14 2.45 0.38
C THR A 245 -5.66 1.52 1.49
N GLY A 246 -5.51 0.23 1.16
CA GLY A 246 -4.92 -0.78 2.01
C GLY A 246 -5.90 -1.85 2.45
N ASP A 247 -5.76 -2.24 3.71
CA ASP A 247 -6.60 -3.19 4.43
C ASP A 247 -8.03 -2.66 4.67
N LEU A 248 -8.84 -3.46 5.36
CA LEU A 248 -10.25 -3.17 5.65
C LEU A 248 -10.44 -2.27 6.88
N PHE A 249 -9.36 -1.89 7.54
CA PHE A 249 -9.37 -1.24 8.84
C PHE A 249 -9.32 0.28 8.73
N ARG A 250 -9.47 0.84 7.53
CA ARG A 250 -9.33 2.28 7.26
C ARG A 250 -10.60 2.85 6.65
N ARG A 251 -10.98 4.04 7.10
CA ARG A 251 -12.12 4.80 6.55
C ARG A 251 -11.88 6.30 6.63
N LEU A 252 -12.66 7.06 5.86
CA LEU A 252 -12.90 8.47 6.16
C LEU A 252 -14.23 8.61 6.90
N THR A 253 -14.25 9.39 7.97
CA THR A 253 -15.48 9.82 8.64
C THR A 253 -15.74 11.26 8.27
N ILE A 254 -16.97 11.55 7.84
CA ILE A 254 -17.45 12.89 7.49
C ILE A 254 -18.62 13.18 8.41
N ARG A 255 -18.44 14.14 9.33
CA ARG A 255 -19.44 14.50 10.33
C ARG A 255 -19.83 15.96 10.17
N ALA A 256 -21.10 16.26 10.38
CA ALA A 256 -21.59 17.62 10.55
C ALA A 256 -22.58 17.70 11.72
N GLU A 257 -22.53 18.81 12.43
CA GLU A 257 -23.36 19.10 13.60
C GLU A 257 -23.91 20.52 13.50
N ALA A 258 -25.23 20.65 13.62
CA ALA A 258 -25.86 21.94 13.87
C ALA A 258 -25.79 22.28 15.35
N VAL A 259 -25.17 23.41 15.69
CA VAL A 259 -24.92 23.81 17.08
C VAL A 259 -25.82 24.95 17.48
N GLY A 260 -26.59 24.77 18.56
CA GLY A 260 -27.50 25.76 19.11
C GLY A 260 -26.88 26.63 20.21
N PRO A 261 -27.71 27.41 20.91
CA PRO A 261 -27.29 28.17 22.10
C PRO A 261 -26.65 27.23 23.13
N GLU A 262 -25.65 27.72 23.86
CA GLU A 262 -24.93 26.94 24.89
C GLU A 262 -24.19 25.70 24.36
N GLN A 263 -23.87 25.67 23.06
CA GLN A 263 -23.11 24.59 22.39
C GLN A 263 -23.82 23.23 22.37
N ASN A 264 -25.15 23.19 22.49
CA ASN A 264 -25.88 21.94 22.33
C ASN A 264 -25.96 21.50 20.86
N VAL A 265 -25.84 20.19 20.61
CA VAL A 265 -26.05 19.63 19.27
C VAL A 265 -27.55 19.53 19.01
N LEU A 266 -28.04 20.30 18.04
CA LEU A 266 -29.46 20.32 17.64
C LEU A 266 -29.80 19.16 16.70
N SER A 267 -28.86 18.83 15.83
CA SER A 267 -28.89 17.69 14.92
C SER A 267 -27.49 17.39 14.40
N GLU A 268 -27.26 16.15 14.00
CA GLU A 268 -26.00 15.69 13.43
C GLU A 268 -26.26 14.66 12.32
N ASP A 269 -25.29 14.51 11.43
CA ASP A 269 -25.26 13.43 10.46
C ASP A 269 -23.80 13.02 10.23
N THR A 270 -23.59 11.71 10.05
CA THR A 270 -22.26 11.13 9.84
C THR A 270 -22.29 10.17 8.66
N ARG A 271 -21.22 10.20 7.87
CA ARG A 271 -20.99 9.30 6.73
C ARG A 271 -19.59 8.71 6.82
N TYR A 272 -19.47 7.46 6.37
CA TYR A 272 -18.21 6.73 6.32
C TYR A 272 -17.88 6.34 4.89
N LEU A 273 -16.71 6.73 4.41
CA LEU A 273 -16.18 6.28 3.12
C LEU A 273 -15.16 5.17 3.34
N SER A 274 -15.49 3.98 2.86
CA SER A 274 -14.68 2.78 3.07
C SER A 274 -15.05 1.69 2.07
N ARG A 275 -14.21 0.67 1.98
CA ARG A 275 -14.59 -0.56 1.31
C ARG A 275 -15.33 -1.45 2.31
N ARG A 276 -16.61 -1.73 2.05
CA ARG A 276 -17.51 -2.45 2.94
C ARG A 276 -17.58 -3.93 2.63
N PHE A 277 -17.49 -4.74 3.69
CA PHE A 277 -17.59 -6.17 3.61
C PHE A 277 -18.75 -6.66 4.48
N GLY A 278 -19.60 -7.49 3.89
CA GLY A 278 -20.69 -8.18 4.59
C GLY A 278 -20.46 -9.69 4.62
N ARG A 279 -21.45 -10.42 5.15
CA ARG A 279 -21.43 -11.89 5.20
C ARG A 279 -22.05 -12.50 3.95
N GLY A 280 -21.32 -13.42 3.33
CA GLY A 280 -21.81 -14.32 2.28
C GLY A 280 -21.61 -15.78 2.68
N LYS A 281 -21.89 -16.68 1.73
CA LYS A 281 -21.73 -18.13 1.88
C LYS A 281 -20.69 -18.65 0.89
N GLY A 282 -19.71 -19.40 1.42
CA GLY A 282 -18.69 -20.09 0.63
C GLY A 282 -19.21 -21.36 -0.03
N ARG A 283 -18.33 -22.02 -0.80
CA ARG A 283 -18.59 -23.29 -1.50
C ARG A 283 -19.03 -24.42 -0.56
N ASP A 284 -18.52 -24.37 0.66
CA ASP A 284 -18.73 -25.33 1.74
C ASP A 284 -19.85 -24.92 2.71
N GLY A 285 -20.58 -23.83 2.41
CA GLY A 285 -21.65 -23.30 3.24
C GLY A 285 -21.19 -22.50 4.47
N HIS A 286 -19.88 -22.39 4.72
CA HIS A 286 -19.34 -21.54 5.77
C HIS A 286 -19.51 -20.05 5.43
N SER A 287 -19.52 -19.20 6.46
CA SER A 287 -19.58 -17.75 6.23
C SER A 287 -18.24 -17.26 5.70
N ILE A 288 -18.29 -16.42 4.67
CA ILE A 288 -17.14 -15.72 4.10
C ILE A 288 -17.45 -14.22 4.02
N LYS A 289 -16.42 -13.38 4.08
CA LYS A 289 -16.58 -11.95 3.77
C LYS A 289 -16.81 -11.76 2.28
N VAL A 290 -17.76 -10.91 1.91
CA VAL A 290 -18.06 -10.49 0.53
C VAL A 290 -18.07 -8.98 0.43
N LEU A 291 -17.59 -8.43 -0.68
CA LEU A 291 -17.63 -7.00 -0.94
C LEU A 291 -19.09 -6.57 -1.18
N THR A 292 -19.57 -5.61 -0.40
CA THR A 292 -20.94 -5.08 -0.49
C THR A 292 -20.99 -3.64 -0.99
N GLY A 293 -19.87 -2.92 -0.95
CA GLY A 293 -19.75 -1.58 -1.53
C GLY A 293 -18.35 -1.02 -1.38
N ASP A 294 -18.04 0.00 -2.19
CA ASP A 294 -16.82 0.79 -2.10
C ASP A 294 -17.16 2.22 -2.50
N ASP A 295 -17.09 3.15 -1.56
CA ASP A 295 -17.34 4.58 -1.76
C ASP A 295 -16.14 5.44 -1.33
N ARG A 296 -14.97 4.82 -1.25
CA ARG A 296 -13.72 5.54 -1.00
C ARG A 296 -13.48 6.58 -2.09
N VAL A 297 -12.69 7.60 -1.74
CA VAL A 297 -12.28 8.61 -2.69
C VAL A 297 -11.34 7.98 -3.70
N MET A 298 -11.75 7.96 -4.97
CA MET A 298 -10.95 7.38 -6.05
C MET A 298 -10.06 8.44 -6.72
N PRO A 299 -8.89 8.06 -7.27
CA PRO A 299 -8.08 8.97 -8.08
C PRO A 299 -8.85 9.55 -9.27
N GLY A 300 -8.54 10.80 -9.62
CA GLY A 300 -8.96 11.42 -10.89
C GLY A 300 -10.36 12.04 -10.91
N ALA A 301 -11.18 11.85 -9.87
CA ALA A 301 -12.47 12.53 -9.76
C ALA A 301 -12.78 12.94 -8.31
N PRO A 302 -13.43 14.10 -8.11
CA PRO A 302 -13.88 14.55 -6.79
C PRO A 302 -14.98 13.66 -6.23
N SER A 303 -14.99 13.45 -4.93
CA SER A 303 -16.12 12.88 -4.20
C SER A 303 -16.96 13.99 -3.59
N VAL A 304 -18.29 13.89 -3.71
CA VAL A 304 -19.24 14.82 -3.13
C VAL A 304 -20.15 14.06 -2.18
N ILE A 305 -20.17 14.47 -0.92
CA ILE A 305 -20.86 13.78 0.17
C ILE A 305 -21.89 14.74 0.74
N THR A 306 -23.15 14.31 0.76
CA THR A 306 -24.26 15.09 1.33
C THR A 306 -24.59 14.59 2.73
N LEU A 307 -24.65 15.53 3.67
CA LEU A 307 -25.08 15.33 5.05
C LEU A 307 -26.43 16.03 5.27
N SER A 308 -27.36 15.36 5.91
CA SER A 308 -28.74 15.81 6.11
C SER A 308 -29.02 16.07 7.59
N LEU A 309 -28.91 17.33 7.99
CA LEU A 309 -29.12 17.79 9.38
C LEU A 309 -30.58 18.19 9.65
N GLY A 310 -31.40 18.26 8.60
CA GLY A 310 -32.82 18.58 8.69
C GLY A 310 -33.12 20.04 9.08
N GLU A 311 -34.40 20.31 9.32
CA GLU A 311 -34.94 21.66 9.49
C GLU A 311 -34.41 22.41 10.72
N LYS A 312 -34.02 21.67 11.78
CA LYS A 312 -33.46 22.27 13.00
C LYS A 312 -32.11 22.95 12.77
N ALA A 313 -31.40 22.57 11.71
CA ALA A 313 -30.10 23.14 11.37
C ALA A 313 -30.20 24.49 10.63
N LYS A 314 -31.41 24.93 10.24
CA LYS A 314 -31.63 26.16 9.46
C LYS A 314 -31.03 27.42 10.10
N PRO A 315 -31.37 27.77 11.35
CA PRO A 315 -30.87 28.99 11.98
C PRO A 315 -29.48 28.81 12.61
N ALA A 316 -28.93 27.60 12.60
CA ALA A 316 -27.76 27.25 13.39
C ALA A 316 -26.46 27.35 12.57
N PRO A 317 -25.34 27.75 13.19
CA PRO A 317 -24.03 27.45 12.66
C PRO A 317 -23.86 25.92 12.57
N ILE A 318 -23.14 25.46 11.54
CA ILE A 318 -22.83 24.05 11.37
C ILE A 318 -21.33 23.82 11.49
N LEU A 319 -20.92 22.99 12.43
CA LEU A 319 -19.55 22.47 12.50
C LEU A 319 -19.45 21.24 11.60
N TRP A 320 -18.35 21.10 10.88
CA TRP A 320 -18.07 19.94 10.06
C TRP A 320 -16.63 19.49 10.21
N GLN A 321 -16.41 18.19 10.05
CA GLN A 321 -15.09 17.58 10.16
C GLN A 321 -14.98 16.38 9.23
N VAL A 322 -13.81 16.24 8.61
CA VAL A 322 -13.40 15.04 7.87
C VAL A 322 -12.16 14.45 8.53
N THR A 323 -12.26 13.19 8.92
CA THR A 323 -11.24 12.49 9.69
C THR A 323 -10.82 11.22 8.97
N TYR A 324 -9.51 10.97 8.88
CA TYR A 324 -8.97 9.67 8.50
C TYR A 324 -8.90 8.80 9.75
N GLU A 325 -9.54 7.64 9.72
CA GLU A 325 -9.58 6.73 10.86
C GLU A 325 -8.97 5.37 10.51
N ARG A 326 -8.26 4.82 11.49
CA ARG A 326 -8.02 3.39 11.59
C ARG A 326 -8.89 2.81 12.70
N VAL A 327 -9.66 1.78 12.35
CA VAL A 327 -10.49 1.03 13.28
C VAL A 327 -9.81 -0.28 13.65
N GLU A 328 -10.02 -0.78 14.87
CA GLU A 328 -9.44 -2.06 15.27
C GLU A 328 -10.01 -3.22 14.45
N HIS A 329 -11.33 -3.21 14.25
CA HIS A 329 -12.05 -4.20 13.46
C HIS A 329 -13.19 -3.52 12.71
N PRO A 330 -13.34 -3.73 11.39
CA PRO A 330 -14.54 -3.33 10.69
C PRO A 330 -15.70 -4.16 11.23
N ILE A 331 -16.68 -3.49 11.85
CA ILE A 331 -17.92 -4.13 12.29
C ILE A 331 -18.87 -4.17 11.10
N GLU A 332 -19.22 -5.38 10.68
CA GLU A 332 -19.96 -5.66 9.43
C GLU A 332 -21.36 -5.04 9.38
N GLU A 333 -21.96 -4.76 10.54
CA GLU A 333 -23.37 -4.37 10.70
C GLU A 333 -23.56 -2.91 11.17
N SER A 334 -22.52 -2.26 11.72
CA SER A 334 -22.60 -0.87 12.16
C SER A 334 -21.23 -0.22 12.21
N SER A 335 -20.98 0.69 11.27
CA SER A 335 -19.76 1.50 11.24
C SER A 335 -19.63 2.35 12.51
N ASP A 336 -20.72 2.86 13.06
CA ASP A 336 -20.69 3.72 14.26
C ASP A 336 -20.16 3.01 15.52
N LEU A 337 -20.25 1.67 15.56
CA LEU A 337 -19.78 0.88 16.70
C LEU A 337 -18.30 0.50 16.62
N ALA A 338 -17.61 0.83 15.51
CA ALA A 338 -16.22 0.44 15.33
C ALA A 338 -15.32 1.17 16.34
N VAL A 339 -14.46 0.41 17.03
CA VAL A 339 -13.45 0.97 17.93
C VAL A 339 -12.38 1.67 17.09
N VAL A 340 -12.25 2.99 17.25
CA VAL A 340 -11.22 3.79 16.57
C VAL A 340 -9.90 3.62 17.32
N GLU A 341 -8.90 3.08 16.64
CA GLU A 341 -7.54 2.89 17.17
C GLU A 341 -6.73 4.18 17.07
N GLY A 342 -6.93 4.93 16.00
CA GLY A 342 -6.23 6.17 15.74
C GLY A 342 -6.89 6.98 14.64
N GLU A 343 -6.73 8.29 14.74
CA GLU A 343 -7.38 9.22 13.84
C GLU A 343 -6.49 10.42 13.50
N VAL A 344 -6.74 11.01 12.33
CA VAL A 344 -6.12 12.25 11.88
C VAL A 344 -7.19 13.13 11.27
N VAL A 345 -7.44 14.28 11.88
CA VAL A 345 -8.30 15.32 11.31
C VAL A 345 -7.64 15.86 10.04
N LEU A 346 -8.33 15.67 8.92
CA LEU A 346 -7.88 16.09 7.59
C LEU A 346 -8.29 17.54 7.30
N ALA A 347 -9.53 17.88 7.63
CA ALA A 347 -10.07 19.22 7.51
C ALA A 347 -11.29 19.38 8.42
N GLU A 348 -11.52 20.60 8.87
CA GLU A 348 -12.67 20.96 9.69
C GLU A 348 -13.00 22.44 9.50
N GLY A 349 -14.20 22.83 9.90
CA GLY A 349 -14.59 24.24 9.87
C GLY A 349 -16.01 24.46 10.37
N ALA A 350 -16.42 25.73 10.28
CA ALA A 350 -17.77 26.17 10.61
C ALA A 350 -18.43 26.82 9.39
N LEU A 351 -19.69 26.50 9.15
CA LEU A 351 -20.54 27.16 8.18
C LEU A 351 -21.50 28.08 8.92
N ALA A 352 -21.53 29.36 8.52
CA ALA A 352 -22.45 30.32 9.09
C ALA A 352 -23.92 29.94 8.79
N PRO A 353 -24.86 30.41 9.61
CA PRO A 353 -26.27 30.46 9.23
C PRO A 353 -26.46 31.20 7.88
N PRO A 354 -27.53 30.88 7.13
CA PRO A 354 -27.86 31.55 5.86
C PRO A 354 -28.00 33.07 5.94
#